data_AF-A0A1C6DTN2-F1
#
_entry.id   AF-A0A1C6DTN2-F1
#
_cell.length_a   1.000
_cell.length_b   1.000
_cell.length_c   1.000
_cell.angle_alpha   90.00
_cell.angle_beta   90.00
_cell.angle_gamma   90.00
#
_symmetry.space_group_name_H-M   'P 1'
#
loop_
_entity.id
_entity.type
_entity.pdbx_description
1 polymer ?
#
loop_
_entity_poly.entity_id
_entity_poly.type
_entity_poly.pdbx_seq_one_letter_code
_entity_poly.pdbx_strand_id
1 'polypeptide(L)'
;MKEKIIQKIVDLNSIKSSEDRALVEFFLDVSIEQINIYLNRGYTAEQLLEKHSSAVILLVNNKYQNRKNGADKGIKSKTQGQRSVTYGDNINEITSEIRALLPTPLISLL
;
A
#
# COMPACT_ATOMS: atom_id res chain seq x y z
N MET A 1 -4.45 14.04 -11.26
CA MET A 1 -5.01 12.78 -10.72
C MET A 1 -4.44 12.47 -9.33
N LYS A 2 -3.12 12.55 -9.16
CA LYS A 2 -2.41 12.41 -7.86
C LYS A 2 -3.07 13.20 -6.72
N GLU A 3 -3.31 14.50 -6.90
CA GLU A 3 -3.95 15.35 -5.88
C GLU A 3 -5.34 14.85 -5.44
N LYS A 4 -6.15 14.34 -6.37
CA LYS A 4 -7.47 13.78 -6.02
C LYS A 4 -7.35 12.54 -5.13
N ILE A 5 -6.31 11.74 -5.34
CA ILE A 5 -6.03 10.54 -4.54
C ILE A 5 -5.52 10.93 -3.15
N ILE A 6 -4.59 11.89 -3.08
CA ILE A 6 -4.10 12.44 -1.82
C ILE A 6 -5.26 12.97 -1.00
N GLN A 7 -6.11 13.81 -1.60
CA GLN A 7 -7.24 14.39 -0.89
C GLN A 7 -8.23 13.32 -0.41
N LYS A 8 -8.52 12.30 -1.24
CA LYS A 8 -9.38 11.19 -0.82
C LYS A 8 -8.83 10.44 0.39
N ILE A 9 -7.52 10.22 0.45
CA ILE A 9 -6.88 9.54 1.60
C ILE A 9 -6.87 10.44 2.83
N VAL A 10 -6.61 11.74 2.65
CA VAL A 10 -6.72 12.75 3.71
C VAL A 10 -8.11 12.74 4.32
N ASP A 11 -9.16 12.74 3.50
CA ASP A 11 -10.56 12.72 3.93
C ASP A 11 -10.91 11.41 4.65
N LEU A 12 -10.52 10.26 4.08
CA LEU A 12 -10.75 8.93 4.68
C LEU A 12 -10.14 8.79 6.08
N ASN A 13 -9.00 9.44 6.31
CA ASN A 13 -8.24 9.35 7.55
C ASN A 13 -8.43 10.55 8.48
N SER A 14 -9.25 11.53 8.09
CA SER A 14 -9.45 12.79 8.81
C SER A 14 -8.13 13.50 9.13
N ILE A 15 -7.19 13.50 8.18
CA ILE A 15 -5.85 14.09 8.35
C ILE A 15 -5.95 15.60 8.36
N LYS A 16 -5.35 16.23 9.39
CA LYS A 16 -5.28 17.70 9.53
C LYS A 16 -3.86 18.25 9.58
N SER A 17 -2.88 17.41 9.92
CA SER A 17 -1.47 17.80 10.00
C SER A 17 -0.83 17.82 8.61
N SER A 18 -0.03 18.86 8.34
CA SER A 18 0.80 18.95 7.13
C SER A 18 1.85 17.83 7.06
N GLU A 19 2.37 17.38 8.21
CA GLU A 19 3.34 16.28 8.28
C GLU A 19 2.71 14.96 7.85
N ASP A 20 1.49 14.67 8.33
CA ASP A 20 0.76 13.46 7.94
C ASP A 20 0.36 13.50 6.46
N ARG A 21 0.05 14.69 5.94
CA ARG A 21 -0.20 14.87 4.51
C ARG A 21 1.07 14.56 3.69
N ALA A 22 2.22 15.08 4.11
CA ALA A 22 3.50 14.78 3.45
C ALA A 22 3.84 13.28 3.51
N LEU A 23 3.48 12.58 4.59
CA LEU A 23 3.62 11.12 4.67
C LEU A 23 2.72 10.40 3.68
N VAL A 24 1.47 10.83 3.50
CA VAL A 24 0.57 10.28 2.48
C VAL A 24 1.13 10.48 1.07
N GLU A 25 1.68 11.66 0.79
CA GLU A 25 2.33 11.97 -0.49
C GLU A 25 3.53 11.05 -0.74
N PHE A 26 4.40 10.87 0.26
CA PHE A 26 5.52 9.93 0.18
C PHE A 26 5.06 8.48 -0.05
N PHE A 27 4.05 8.02 0.71
CA PHE A 27 3.53 6.66 0.55
C PHE A 27 2.84 6.46 -0.79
N LEU A 28 2.25 7.49 -1.38
CA LEU A 28 1.69 7.44 -2.72
C LEU A 28 2.77 7.13 -3.77
N ASP A 29 3.88 7.86 -3.74
CA ASP A 29 4.98 7.63 -4.68
C ASP A 29 5.59 6.23 -4.53
N VAL A 30 5.80 5.78 -3.30
CA VAL A 30 6.28 4.42 -3.01
C VAL A 30 5.30 3.36 -3.50
N SER A 31 3.99 3.57 -3.30
CA SER A 31 2.96 2.59 -3.66
C SER A 31 2.78 2.46 -5.16
N ILE A 32 2.92 3.57 -5.92
CA ILE A 32 2.92 3.55 -7.38
C ILE A 32 4.07 2.68 -7.88
N GLU A 33 5.28 2.91 -7.37
CA GLU A 33 6.47 2.15 -7.79
C GLU A 33 6.34 0.66 -7.43
N GLN A 34 5.88 0.34 -6.22
CA GLN A 34 5.64 -1.04 -5.79
C GLN A 34 4.67 -1.77 -6.71
N ILE A 35 3.54 -1.15 -7.07
CA ILE A 35 2.56 -1.76 -7.98
C ILE A 35 3.15 -1.88 -9.39
N ASN A 36 3.95 -0.90 -9.84
CA ASN A 36 4.58 -0.97 -11.16
C ASN A 36 5.54 -2.16 -11.27
N ILE A 37 6.40 -2.34 -10.27
CA ILE A 37 7.33 -3.48 -10.16
C ILE A 37 6.54 -4.80 -10.13
N TYR A 38 5.48 -4.87 -9.32
CA TYR A 38 4.65 -6.07 -9.23
C TYR A 38 3.99 -6.43 -10.57
N LEU A 39 3.46 -5.45 -11.28
CA LEU A 39 2.81 -5.70 -12.57
C LEU A 39 3.80 -6.05 -13.66
N ASN A 40 5.04 -5.52 -13.58
CA ASN A 40 6.11 -5.72 -14.56
C ASN A 40 5.68 -5.37 -16.00
N ARG A 41 4.89 -4.30 -16.14
CA ARG A 41 4.33 -3.85 -17.44
C ARG A 41 4.88 -2.53 -17.95
N GLY A 42 5.73 -1.86 -17.16
CA GLY A 42 6.31 -0.56 -17.52
C GLY A 42 5.28 0.56 -17.63
N TYR A 43 4.26 0.57 -16.76
CA TYR A 43 3.29 1.66 -16.75
C TYR A 43 3.92 2.95 -16.23
N THR A 44 3.46 4.10 -16.77
CA THR A 44 3.76 5.39 -16.14
C THR A 44 2.94 5.55 -14.85
N ALA A 45 3.35 6.47 -13.98
CA ALA A 45 2.60 6.80 -12.78
C ALA A 45 1.14 7.18 -13.10
N GLU A 46 0.93 7.98 -14.14
CA GLU A 46 -0.40 8.43 -14.57
C GLU A 46 -1.27 7.25 -15.02
N GLN A 47 -0.71 6.32 -15.80
CA GLN A 47 -1.43 5.14 -16.27
C GLN A 47 -1.81 4.21 -15.11
N LEU A 48 -0.93 4.08 -14.12
CA LEU A 48 -1.18 3.32 -12.90
C LEU A 48 -2.32 3.93 -12.09
N LEU A 49 -2.31 5.26 -11.89
CA LEU A 49 -3.36 5.95 -11.18
C LEU A 49 -4.69 5.88 -11.93
N GLU A 50 -4.69 5.92 -13.26
CA GLU A 50 -5.90 5.82 -14.06
C GLU A 50 -6.54 4.44 -13.98
N LYS A 51 -5.75 3.38 -14.19
CA LYS A 51 -6.25 2.00 -14.31
C LYS A 51 -6.40 1.29 -12.96
N HIS A 52 -5.60 1.67 -11.97
CA HIS A 52 -5.43 0.93 -10.72
C HIS A 52 -5.52 1.82 -9.47
N SER A 53 -6.20 2.97 -9.56
CA SER A 53 -6.39 3.90 -8.42
C SER A 53 -6.86 3.22 -7.14
N SER A 54 -7.80 2.28 -7.20
CA SER A 54 -8.31 1.58 -6.02
C SER A 54 -7.23 0.78 -5.28
N ALA A 55 -6.37 0.09 -6.02
CA ALA A 55 -5.25 -0.66 -5.45
C ALA A 55 -4.21 0.27 -4.82
N VAL A 56 -3.91 1.39 -5.50
CA VAL A 56 -3.00 2.42 -5.00
C VAL A 56 -3.55 3.04 -3.71
N ILE A 57 -4.82 3.45 -3.69
CA ILE A 57 -5.46 4.05 -2.50
C ILE A 57 -5.41 3.08 -1.32
N LEU A 58 -5.77 1.81 -1.54
CA LEU A 58 -5.76 0.80 -0.48
C LEU A 58 -4.36 0.58 0.08
N LEU A 59 -3.34 0.46 -0.79
CA LEU A 59 -1.96 0.29 -0.36
C LEU A 59 -1.44 1.48 0.45
N VAL A 60 -1.69 2.71 0.00
CA VAL A 60 -1.28 3.92 0.72
C VAL A 60 -2.00 4.03 2.06
N ASN A 61 -3.30 3.76 2.09
CA ASN A 61 -4.09 3.79 3.31
C ASN A 61 -3.58 2.76 4.33
N ASN A 62 -3.27 1.54 3.88
CA ASN A 62 -2.69 0.51 4.73
C ASN A 62 -1.33 0.93 5.29
N LYS A 63 -0.44 1.52 4.48
CA LYS A 63 0.85 2.05 4.93
C LYS A 63 0.68 3.16 5.97
N TYR A 64 -0.19 4.13 5.72
CA TYR A 64 -0.46 5.23 6.64
C TYR A 64 -1.02 4.72 7.98
N GLN A 65 -2.01 3.83 7.94
CA GLN A 65 -2.62 3.24 9.13
C GLN A 65 -1.63 2.38 9.93
N ASN A 66 -0.81 1.57 9.26
CA ASN A 66 0.24 0.79 9.92
C ASN A 66 1.28 1.68 10.61
N ARG A 67 1.63 2.82 10.00
CA ARG A 67 2.53 3.80 10.61
C ARG A 67 1.88 4.47 11.83
N LYS A 68 0.62 4.91 11.70
CA LYS A 68 -0.14 5.64 12.72
C LYS A 68 -0.44 4.78 13.95
N ASN A 69 -0.86 3.54 13.73
CA ASN A 69 -1.21 2.61 14.80
C ASN A 69 0.04 2.00 15.48
N GLY A 70 1.23 2.49 15.15
CA GLY A 70 2.49 2.03 15.71
C GLY A 70 2.70 0.55 15.44
N ALA A 71 2.84 0.18 14.16
CA ALA A 71 3.14 -1.16 13.65
C ALA A 71 3.39 -2.19 14.77
N ASP A 72 2.37 -3.00 15.08
CA ASP A 72 2.55 -4.31 15.71
C ASP A 72 3.65 -5.01 14.88
N LYS A 73 4.89 -4.92 15.36
CA LYS A 73 6.07 -5.36 14.64
C LYS A 73 5.93 -6.86 14.41
N GLY A 74 5.54 -7.23 13.19
CA GLY A 74 5.47 -8.61 12.72
C GLY A 74 4.67 -9.52 13.65
N ILE A 75 3.38 -9.30 13.83
CA ILE A 75 2.54 -10.34 14.44
C ILE A 75 1.45 -10.71 13.44
N LYS A 76 1.69 -11.80 12.68
CA LYS A 76 0.73 -12.35 11.71
C LYS A 76 -0.50 -12.99 12.37
N SER A 77 -0.37 -13.43 13.63
CA SER A 77 -1.44 -14.08 14.40
C SER A 77 -1.06 -14.09 15.88
N LYS A 78 -2.04 -13.91 16.77
CA LYS A 78 -1.91 -14.17 18.22
C LYS A 78 -2.79 -15.38 18.55
N THR A 79 -2.22 -16.59 18.61
CA THR A 79 -2.97 -17.77 19.07
C THR A 79 -2.89 -17.86 20.59
N GLN A 80 -4.03 -17.72 21.26
CA GLN A 80 -4.10 -17.79 22.72
C GLN A 80 -3.95 -19.25 23.17
N GLY A 81 -2.78 -19.62 23.70
CA GLY A 81 -2.57 -20.93 24.32
C GLY A 81 -1.15 -21.48 24.26
N GLN A 82 -0.33 -21.10 23.28
CA GLN A 82 1.08 -21.47 23.22
C GLN A 82 1.88 -20.31 22.63
N ARG A 83 2.98 -19.94 23.31
CA ARG A 83 3.84 -18.80 22.96
C ARG A 83 4.55 -19.04 21.62
N SER A 84 3.89 -18.74 20.52
CA SER A 84 4.53 -18.62 19.21
C SER A 84 4.07 -17.31 18.57
N VAL A 85 5.03 -16.44 18.28
CA VAL A 85 4.82 -15.20 17.54
C VAL A 85 5.44 -15.40 16.17
N THR A 86 4.62 -15.50 15.12
CA THR A 86 5.12 -15.54 13.74
C THR A 86 5.28 -14.11 13.24
N TYR A 87 6.53 -13.71 13.01
CA TYR A 87 6.86 -12.45 12.38
C TYR A 87 6.58 -12.51 10.88
N GLY A 88 5.84 -11.53 10.37
CA GLY A 88 5.59 -11.39 8.95
C GLY A 88 6.81 -10.79 8.28
N ASP A 89 7.47 -11.56 7.41
CA ASP A 89 8.78 -11.21 6.85
C ASP A 89 8.82 -9.97 5.94
N ASN A 90 7.70 -9.34 5.58
CA ASN A 90 7.74 -8.15 4.73
C ASN A 90 6.62 -7.15 5.06
N ILE A 91 6.96 -6.12 5.84
CA ILE A 91 6.10 -4.95 6.10
C ILE A 91 5.83 -4.14 4.79
N ASN A 92 6.51 -4.50 3.70
CA ASN A 92 6.47 -3.83 2.39
C ASN A 92 5.84 -4.67 1.26
N GLU A 93 5.28 -5.84 1.53
CA GLU A 93 4.70 -6.72 0.49
C GLU A 93 3.30 -6.26 0.03
N ILE A 94 3.00 -6.44 -1.27
CA ILE A 94 1.64 -6.26 -1.79
C ILE A 94 0.76 -7.41 -1.28
N THR A 95 -0.16 -7.10 -0.37
CA THR A 95 -1.05 -8.07 0.25
C THR A 95 -1.96 -8.77 -0.78
N SER A 96 -2.49 -9.94 -0.44
CA SER A 96 -3.45 -10.67 -1.30
C SER A 96 -4.67 -9.83 -1.68
N GLU A 97 -5.16 -8.99 -0.76
CA GLU A 97 -6.27 -8.08 -1.00
C GLU A 97 -5.95 -7.05 -2.08
N ILE A 98 -4.74 -6.47 -2.05
CA ILE A 98 -4.31 -5.52 -3.07
C ILE A 98 -4.08 -6.25 -4.41
N ARG A 99 -3.53 -7.46 -4.38
CA ARG A 99 -3.37 -8.30 -5.57
C ARG A 99 -4.70 -8.64 -6.24
N ALA A 100 -5.77 -8.83 -5.47
CA ALA A 100 -7.11 -9.07 -6.02
C ALA A 100 -7.67 -7.87 -6.82
N LEU A 101 -7.12 -6.67 -6.62
CA LEU A 101 -7.48 -5.45 -7.35
C LEU A 101 -6.60 -5.21 -8.58
N LEU A 102 -5.61 -6.07 -8.82
CA LEU A 102 -4.61 -5.93 -9.85
C LEU A 102 -4.71 -7.09 -10.86
N PRO A 103 -4.41 -6.84 -12.15
CA PRO A 103 -4.29 -7.92 -13.10
C PRO A 103 -3.08 -8.79 -12.75
N THR A 104 -3.05 -10.01 -13.30
CA THR A 104 -1.90 -10.90 -13.17
C THR A 104 -0.63 -10.20 -13.68
N PRO A 105 0.48 -10.25 -12.90
CA PRO A 105 1.78 -9.79 -13.33
C PRO A 105 2.18 -10.33 -14.69
N LEU A 106 2.88 -9.51 -15.48
CA LEU A 106 3.47 -9.98 -16.72
C LEU A 106 4.70 -10.83 -16.39
N ILE A 107 4.60 -12.13 -16.67
CA ILE A 107 5.73 -13.04 -16.60
C ILE A 107 6.51 -12.91 -17.90
N SER A 108 7.70 -12.31 -17.82
CA SER A 108 8.66 -12.34 -18.92
C SER A 108 9.46 -13.63 -18.78
N LEU A 109 9.16 -14.62 -19.61
CA LEU A 109 10.08 -15.76 -19.81
C LEU A 109 11.20 -15.23 -20.71
N LEU A 110 12.32 -14.85 -20.09
CA LEU A 110 13.58 -14.60 -20.79
C LEU A 110 14.12 -15.90 -21.39
#